data_AF-A0A218LQX2-F1
#
_entry.id   AF-A0A218LQX2-F1
#
_cell.length_a   1.000
_cell.length_b   1.000
_cell.length_c   1.000
_cell.angle_alpha   90.00
_cell.angle_beta   90.00
_cell.angle_gamma   90.00
#
_symmetry.space_group_name_H-M   'P 1'
#
loop_
_entity.id
_entity.type
_entity.pdbx_description
1 polymer ?
#
loop_
_entity_poly.entity_id
_entity_poly.type
_entity_poly.pdbx_seq_one_letter_code
_entity_poly.pdbx_strand_id
1 'polypeptide(L)' 'KNQYTFNVESGFTKTEIKHWVELFFGVKVVAVNSHRLPGKGRRIGPILGHTMHYRRMIITLQPGYSIPLLDREKN' A
#
# COMPACT_ATOMS: atom_id res chain seq x y z
N LYS A 1 13.07 2.91 -10.01
CA LYS A 1 12.22 1.73 -9.68
C LYS A 1 10.75 2.15 -9.82
N ASN A 2 9.95 1.45 -10.62
CA ASN A 2 8.52 1.72 -10.84
C ASN A 2 7.67 1.04 -9.75
N GLN A 3 7.77 1.59 -8.54
CA GLN A 3 7.18 1.02 -7.33
C GLN A 3 6.24 2.02 -6.66
N TYR A 4 5.10 1.52 -6.21
CA TYR A 4 4.09 2.27 -5.47
C TYR A 4 3.85 1.61 -4.12
N THR A 5 3.58 2.43 -3.11
CA THR A 5 3.34 1.95 -1.75
C THR A 5 1.94 2.32 -1.32
N PHE A 6 1.20 1.33 -0.83
CA PHE A 6 -0.17 1.49 -0.34
C PHE A 6 -0.27 1.00 1.09
N ASN A 7 -1.00 1.74 1.93
CA ASN A 7 -1.45 1.22 3.21
C ASN A 7 -2.80 0.52 2.97
N VAL A 8 -2.85 -0.77 3.25
CA VAL A 8 -4.07 -1.59 3.10
C VAL A 8 -4.48 -2.13 4.45
N GLU A 9 -5.76 -2.45 4.59
CA GLU A 9 -6.26 -3.15 5.75
C GLU A 9 -5.61 -4.55 5.87
N SER A 10 -5.39 -5.00 7.10
CA SER A 10 -4.65 -6.24 7.36
C SER A 10 -5.34 -7.52 6.86
N GLY A 11 -6.63 -7.47 6.55
CA GLY A 11 -7.42 -8.60 6.04
C GLY A 11 -7.10 -8.97 4.59
N PHE A 12 -6.56 -8.05 3.78
CA PHE A 12 -6.34 -8.30 2.36
C PHE A 12 -5.11 -9.16 2.07
N THR A 13 -5.26 -10.06 1.10
CA THR A 13 -4.17 -10.88 0.57
C THR A 13 -3.42 -10.18 -0.57
N LYS A 14 -2.20 -10.63 -0.86
CA LYS A 14 -1.41 -10.06 -1.97
C LYS A 14 -2.09 -10.26 -3.33
N THR A 15 -2.78 -11.39 -3.49
CA THR A 15 -3.46 -11.77 -4.74
C THR A 15 -4.66 -10.88 -5.01
N GLU A 16 -5.47 -10.61 -3.99
CA GLU A 16 -6.60 -9.66 -4.08
C GLU A 16 -6.11 -8.26 -4.48
N ILE A 17 -5.10 -7.74 -3.78
CA ILE A 17 -4.56 -6.41 -4.07
C ILE A 17 -3.96 -6.35 -5.48
N LYS A 18 -3.26 -7.41 -5.92
CA LYS A 18 -2.76 -7.49 -7.30
C LYS A 18 -3.92 -7.37 -8.29
N HIS A 19 -4.94 -8.20 -8.14
CA HIS A 19 -6.06 -8.24 -9.07
C HIS A 19 -6.82 -6.90 -9.11
N TRP A 20 -7.08 -6.32 -7.95
CA TRP A 20 -7.78 -5.03 -7.83
C TRP A 20 -6.99 -3.90 -8.50
N VAL A 21 -5.68 -3.84 -8.29
CA VAL A 21 -4.82 -2.81 -8.90
C VAL A 21 -4.75 -2.97 -10.42
N GLU A 22 -4.64 -4.20 -10.92
CA GLU A 22 -4.63 -4.47 -12.36
C GLU A 22 -5.97 -4.09 -13.01
N LEU A 23 -7.10 -4.40 -12.37
CA LEU A 23 -8.44 -4.08 -12.88
C LEU A 23 -8.75 -2.59 -12.82
N PHE A 24 -8.55 -1.95 -11.67
CA PHE A 24 -8.98 -0.58 -11.44
C PHE A 24 -8.13 0.45 -12.19
N PHE A 25 -6.81 0.22 -12.27
CA PHE A 25 -5.89 1.14 -12.94
C PHE A 25 -5.51 0.69 -14.36
N GLY A 26 -5.94 -0.50 -14.81
CA GLY A 26 -5.60 -1.01 -16.14
C GLY A 26 -4.10 -1.26 -16.33
N VAL A 27 -3.37 -1.53 -15.25
CA VAL A 27 -1.91 -1.73 -15.26
C VAL A 27 -1.53 -3.21 -15.16
N LYS A 28 -0.26 -3.52 -15.41
CA LYS A 28 0.31 -4.86 -15.15
C LYS A 28 1.27 -4.84 -13.96
N VAL A 29 1.04 -5.74 -13.01
CA VAL A 29 1.82 -5.86 -11.78
C VAL A 29 2.79 -7.02 -11.87
N VAL A 30 4.09 -6.73 -11.68
CA VAL A 30 5.15 -7.74 -11.69
C VAL A 30 5.22 -8.45 -10.33
N ALA A 31 5.22 -7.67 -9.25
CA ALA A 31 5.41 -8.20 -7.90
C ALA A 31 4.67 -7.38 -6.84
N VAL A 32 4.21 -8.06 -5.80
CA VAL A 32 3.60 -7.44 -4.61
C VAL A 32 4.33 -7.92 -3.36
N ASN A 33 4.95 -6.98 -2.67
CA ASN A 33 5.63 -7.20 -1.41
C ASN A 33 4.77 -6.61 -0.28
N SER A 34 4.79 -7.24 0.88
CA SER A 34 3.93 -6.83 1.98
C SER A 34 4.68 -6.90 3.30
N HIS A 35 4.46 -5.95 4.19
CA HIS A 35 4.90 -6.05 5.57
C HIS A 35 3.87 -5.41 6.50
N ARG A 36 3.83 -5.84 7.76
CA ARG A 36 3.03 -5.18 8.79
C ARG A 36 3.89 -4.10 9.43
N LEU A 37 3.34 -2.90 9.56
CA LEU A 37 4.03 -1.83 10.27
C LEU A 37 3.91 -2.08 11.79
N PRO A 38 4.95 -1.79 12.58
CA PRO A 38 4.85 -1.86 14.03
C PRO A 38 3.78 -0.89 14.51
N GLY A 39 2.95 -1.33 15.45
CA GLY A 39 1.95 -0.46 16.05
C GLY A 39 2.61 0.71 16.76
N LYS A 40 2.22 1.93 16.40
CA LYS A 40 2.66 3.13 17.12
C LYS A 40 1.67 3.44 18.23
N GLY A 41 2.09 3.23 19.47
CA GLY A 41 1.36 3.70 20.64
C GLY A 41 1.18 5.22 20.54
N ARG A 42 -0.05 5.70 20.77
CA ARG A 42 -0.38 7.12 20.75
C ARG A 42 -1.15 7.43 22.02
N ARG A 43 -0.66 8.39 22.78
CA ARG A 43 -1.33 8.90 23.97
C ARG A 43 -2.28 10.02 23.58
N ILE A 44 -3.53 9.94 24.04
CA ILE A 44 -4.53 10.99 23.90
C ILE A 44 -4.98 11.36 25.33
N GLY A 45 -4.35 12.40 25.90
CA GLY A 45 -4.58 12.79 27.29
C GLY A 45 -4.18 11.69 28.28
N PRO A 46 -5.08 11.26 29.20
CA PRO A 46 -4.79 10.16 30.12
C PRO A 46 -4.86 8.77 29.47
N ILE A 47 -5.45 8.64 28.28
CA ILE A 47 -5.70 7.34 27.63
C ILE A 47 -4.49 6.95 26.77
N LEU A 48 -4.00 5.72 26.98
CA LEU A 48 -3.04 5.08 26.09
C LEU A 48 -3.81 4.34 24.99
N GLY A 49 -3.71 4.82 23.75
CA GLY A 49 -4.28 4.17 22.57
C GLY A 49 -3.21 3.64 21.63
N HIS A 50 -3.65 2.87 20.64
CA HIS A 50 -2.81 2.45 19.53
C HIS A 50 -3.32 3.06 18.23
N THR A 51 -2.40 3.41 17.34
CA THR A 51 -2.75 3.79 15.98
C THR A 51 -3.27 2.57 15.23
N MET A 52 -4.27 2.74 14.35
CA MET A 52 -4.76 1.64 13.50
C MET A 52 -3.63 0.92 12.79
N HIS A 53 -3.69 -0.42 12.81
CA HIS A 53 -2.70 -1.27 12.17
C HIS A 53 -3.02 -1.44 10.69
N TYR A 54 -2.12 -0.93 9.86
CA TYR A 54 -2.16 -1.16 8.42
C TYR A 54 -1.07 -2.13 8.00
N ARG A 55 -1.35 -2.87 6.94
CA ARG A 55 -0.34 -3.61 6.19
C ARG A 55 0.15 -2.70 5.07
N ARG A 56 1.46 -2.57 4.93
CA ARG A 56 2.05 -1.82 3.83
C ARG A 56 2.33 -2.75 2.67
N MET A 57 1.72 -2.47 1.53
CA MET A 57 1.93 -3.16 0.26
C MET A 57 2.85 -2.32 -0.61
N ILE A 58 3.91 -2.93 -1.13
CA ILE A 58 4.83 -2.34 -2.10
C ILE A 58 4.59 -3.09 -3.40
N ILE A 59 4.07 -2.37 -4.39
CA ILE A 59 3.64 -2.92 -5.67
C ILE A 59 4.63 -2.47 -6.74
N THR A 60 5.18 -3.43 -7.48
CA THR A 60 6.07 -3.16 -8.61
C THR A 60 5.28 -3.34 -9.90
N LEU A 61 5.18 -2.27 -10.68
CA LEU A 61 4.52 -2.30 -11.99
C LEU A 61 5.50 -2.70 -13.08
N GLN A 62 4.97 -3.24 -14.18
CA GLN A 62 5.72 -3.49 -15.39
C GLN A 62 6.23 -2.16 -15.99
N PRO A 63 7.42 -2.12 -16.61
CA PRO A 63 7.89 -0.93 -17.32
C PRO A 63 6.87 -0.49 -18.39
N GLY A 64 6.61 0.81 -18.49
CA GLY A 64 5.63 1.38 -19.41
C GLY A 64 4.25 1.64 -18.82
N TYR A 65 3.93 1.05 -17.66
CA TYR A 65 2.73 1.40 -16.90
C TYR A 65 3.04 2.41 -15.80
N SER A 66 2.12 3.34 -15.57
CA SER A 66 2.19 4.29 -14.45
C SER A 66 0.80 4.52 -13.87
N ILE A 67 0.74 5.02 -12.64
CA ILE A 67 -0.52 5.42 -11.99
C ILE A 67 -0.50 6.95 -11.91
N PRO A 68 -1.17 7.67 -12.84
CA PRO A 68 -1.04 9.13 -12.97
C PRO A 68 -1.40 9.90 -11.71
N LEU A 69 -2.32 9.37 -10.89
CA LEU A 69 -2.80 10.01 -9.67
C LEU A 69 -1.72 10.05 -8.55
N LEU A 70 -0.79 9.10 -8.57
CA LEU A 70 0.22 8.92 -7.51
C LEU A 70 1.61 9.46 -7.89
N ASP A 71 1.82 9.76 -9.18
CA ASP A 71 3.10 10.27 -9.66
C ASP A 71 3.36 11.75 -9.28
N ARG A 72 2.32 12.49 -8.92
CA ARG A 72 2.40 13.93 -8.60
C ARG A 72 2.99 14.25 -7.22
N GLU A 73 3.05 13.29 -6.30
CA GLU A 73 3.53 13.52 -4.92
C GLU A 73 5.05 13.34 -4.75
N LYS A 74 5.82 13.18 -5.84
CA LYS A 74 7.28 13.00 -5.79
C LYS A 74 8.11 14.30 -5.79
N ASN A 75 7.51 15.43 -5.40
CA ASN A 75 8.22 16.70 -5.19
C ASN A 75 8.45 16.98 -3.71
#